data_AF-D6PCZ9-F1
#
_entry.id   AF-D6PCZ9-F1
#
_cell.length_a   1.000
_cell.length_b   1.000
_cell.length_c   1.000
_cell.angle_alpha   90.00
_cell.angle_beta   90.00
_cell.angle_gamma   90.00
#
_symmetry.space_group_name_H-M   'P 1'
#
loop_
_entity.id
_entity.type
_entity.pdbx_description
1 polymer ?
#
loop_
_entity_poly.entity_id
_entity_poly.type
_entity_poly.pdbx_seq_one_letter_code
_entity_poly.pdbx_strand_id
1 'polypeptide(L)' 'MLLVKVSRDGVEMGPYTVEQINEYLEEGLLLPTDDAWHEGLPNWESLLLIEGVVF' A
#
# COMPACT_ATOMS: atom_id res chain seq x y z
N MET A 1 10.25 -5.01 10.10
CA MET A 1 9.47 -5.25 8.87
C MET A 1 8.34 -4.25 8.88
N LEU A 2 8.27 -3.37 7.87
CA LEU A 2 7.20 -2.39 7.76
C LEU A 2 5.93 -3.08 7.28
N LEU A 3 4.80 -2.75 7.89
CA LEU A 3 3.48 -3.29 7.54
C LEU A 3 2.57 -2.14 7.13
N VAL A 4 2.03 -2.23 5.93
CA VAL A 4 1.30 -1.16 5.27
C VAL A 4 -0.13 -1.62 5.04
N LYS A 5 -1.09 -0.88 5.59
CA LYS A 5 -2.50 -1.03 5.24
C LYS A 5 -2.76 -0.34 3.91
N VAL A 6 -3.63 -0.92 3.10
CA VAL A 6 -4.06 -0.33 1.82
C VAL A 6 -5.57 -0.11 1.87
N SER A 7 -6.09 0.94 1.24
CA SER A 7 -7.51 1.25 1.18
C SER A 7 -7.92 1.60 -0.24
N ARG A 8 -9.07 1.06 -0.67
CA ARG A 8 -9.73 1.42 -1.92
C ARG A 8 -11.19 1.71 -1.63
N ASP A 9 -11.65 2.93 -1.91
CA ASP A 9 -13.04 3.36 -1.70
C ASP A 9 -13.55 3.12 -0.26
N GLY A 10 -12.66 3.24 0.73
CA GLY A 10 -12.96 3.02 2.15
C GLY A 10 -12.93 1.55 2.60
N VAL A 11 -12.58 0.62 1.72
CA VAL A 11 -12.34 -0.79 2.09
C VAL A 11 -10.86 -0.99 2.41
N GLU A 12 -10.55 -1.27 3.68
CA GLU A 12 -9.19 -1.59 4.12
C GLU A 12 -8.79 -3.03 3.74
N MET A 13 -7.56 -3.17 3.28
CA MET A 13 -6.87 -4.41 2.90
C MET A 13 -5.51 -4.50 3.61
N GLY A 14 -5.01 -5.73 3.78
CA GLY A 14 -3.75 -5.98 4.47
C GLY A 14 -3.86 -5.97 6.01
N PRO A 15 -2.79 -5.58 6.75
CA PRO A 15 -1.58 -4.96 6.23
C PRO A 15 -0.66 -5.95 5.49
N TYR A 16 0.11 -5.41 4.54
CA TYR A 16 1.05 -6.14 3.69
C TYR A 16 2.48 -5.69 3.95
N THR A 17 3.45 -6.51 3.58
CA THR A 17 4.83 -6.04 3.43
C THR A 17 4.98 -5.26 2.12
N VAL A 18 6.07 -4.50 1.99
CA VAL A 18 6.36 -3.78 0.73
C VAL A 18 6.59 -4.75 -0.42
N GLU A 19 7.21 -5.91 -0.15
CA GLU A 19 7.41 -6.96 -1.14
C GLU A 19 6.06 -7.49 -1.67
N GLN A 20 5.10 -7.76 -0.78
CA GLN A 20 3.75 -8.18 -1.18
C GLN A 20 3.01 -7.09 -1.95
N ILE A 21 3.19 -5.81 -1.59
CA ILE A 21 2.60 -4.69 -2.32
C ILE A 21 3.10 -4.67 -3.76
N ASN A 22 4.40 -4.82 -3.97
CA ASN A 22 4.99 -4.85 -5.30
C ASN A 22 4.47 -6.04 -6.11
N GLU A 23 4.43 -7.24 -5.53
CA GLU A 23 3.83 -8.42 -6.17
C GLU A 23 2.36 -8.17 -6.56
N TYR A 24 1.56 -7.60 -5.67
CA TYR A 24 0.13 -7.35 -5.93
C TYR A 24 -0.12 -6.23 -6.93
N LEU A 25 0.77 -5.26 -7.01
CA LEU A 25 0.74 -4.23 -8.04
C LEU A 25 1.08 -4.82 -9.42
N GLU A 26 2.09 -5.69 -9.50
CA GLU A 26 2.43 -6.41 -10.74
C GLU A 26 1.29 -7.33 -11.21
N GLU A 27 0.61 -7.99 -10.28
CA GLU A 27 -0.55 -8.86 -10.56
C GLU A 27 -1.85 -8.07 -10.83
N GLY A 28 -1.87 -6.75 -10.59
CA GLY A 28 -3.06 -5.91 -10.74
C GLY A 28 -4.13 -6.11 -9.67
N LEU A 29 -3.78 -6.73 -8.54
CA LEU A 29 -4.66 -6.90 -7.37
C LEU A 29 -4.76 -5.58 -6.59
N LEU A 30 -3.61 -4.90 -6.41
CA LEU A 30 -3.56 -3.51 -5.96
C LEU A 30 -3.44 -2.58 -7.15
N LEU A 31 -3.88 -1.34 -6.98
CA LEU A 31 -3.80 -0.29 -7.98
C LEU A 31 -2.87 0.82 -7.49
N PRO A 32 -2.14 1.50 -8.38
CA PRO A 32 -1.29 2.64 -8.02
C PRO A 32 -2.04 3.80 -7.35
N THR A 33 -3.35 3.87 -7.59
CA THR A 33 -4.26 4.89 -7.06
C THR A 33 -4.83 4.51 -5.69
N ASP A 34 -4.50 3.33 -5.16
CA ASP A 34 -4.91 2.98 -3.81
C ASP A 34 -4.23 3.88 -2.78
N ASP A 35 -4.92 4.09 -1.66
CA ASP A 35 -4.35 4.78 -0.51
C ASP A 35 -3.61 3.77 0.37
N ALA A 36 -2.57 4.23 1.04
CA ALA A 36 -1.73 3.44 1.92
C ALA A 36 -1.46 4.17 3.24
N TRP A 37 -1.29 3.39 4.30
CA TRP A 37 -0.91 3.91 5.61
C TRP A 37 -0.08 2.88 6.36
N HIS A 38 0.91 3.35 7.11
CA HIS A 38 1.64 2.54 8.08
C HIS A 38 1.87 3.33 9.36
N GLU A 39 2.24 2.63 10.44
CA GLU A 39 2.56 3.27 11.71
C GLU A 39 3.66 4.33 11.51
N GLY A 40 3.40 5.55 12.03
CA GLY A 40 4.26 6.71 11.87
C GLY A 40 3.79 7.74 10.84
N LEU A 41 2.87 7.37 9.93
CA LEU A 41 2.27 8.35 9.01
C LEU A 41 1.14 9.14 9.70
N PRO A 42 1.05 10.47 9.47
CA PRO A 42 0.01 11.30 10.07
C PRO A 42 -1.36 11.06 9.43
N ASN A 43 -1.40 10.66 8.15
CA ASN A 43 -2.61 10.41 7.37
C ASN A 43 -2.33 9.32 6.32
N TRP A 44 -3.38 8.79 5.71
CA TRP A 44 -3.26 8.00 4.49
C TRP A 44 -2.65 8.84 3.36
N GLU A 45 -1.85 8.21 2.51
CA GLU A 45 -1.24 8.80 1.34
C GLU A 45 -1.26 7.82 0.16
N SER A 46 -0.84 8.24 -1.04
CA SER A 46 -0.83 7.34 -2.19
C SER A 46 0.10 6.15 -1.95
N LEU A 47 -0.33 4.94 -2.34
CA LEU A 47 0.45 3.71 -2.25
C LEU A 47 1.85 3.83 -2.89
N LEU A 48 1.99 4.63 -3.95
CA LEU A 48 3.27 4.85 -4.63
C LEU A 48 4.26 5.71 -3.83
N LEU A 49 3.84 6.39 -2.76
CA LEU A 49 4.73 7.19 -1.92
C LEU A 49 5.40 6.38 -0.81
N ILE A 50 4.95 5.15 -0.60
CA ILE A 50 5.53 4.26 0.40
C ILE A 50 6.94 3.85 -0.04
N GLU A 51 7.92 4.01 0.86
CA GLU A 51 9.31 3.67 0.58
C GLU A 51 9.48 2.20 0.18
N GLY A 52 10.12 1.97 -0.96
CA GLY A 52 10.37 0.63 -1.51
C GLY A 52 9.27 0.08 -2.41
N VAL A 53 8.13 0.77 -2.55
CA VAL A 53 7.14 0.46 -3.58
C VAL A 53 7.70 0.83 -4.95
N VAL A 54 7.61 -0.10 -5.90
CA VAL A 54 8.00 0.09 -7.30
C VAL A 54 6.81 -0.27 -8.19
N PHE A 55 6.53 0.58 -9.19
CA PHE A 55 5.43 0.41 -10.12
C PHE A 55 5.82 0.89 -11.52
#